data_AF-A0A2V2N757-F1
#
_entry.id   AF-A0A2V2N757-F1
#
_cell.length_a   1.000
_cell.length_b   1.000
_cell.length_c   1.000
_cell.angle_alpha   90.00
_cell.angle_beta   90.00
_cell.angle_gamma   90.00
#
_symmetry.space_group_name_H-M   'P 1'
#
loop_
_entity.id
_entity.type
_entity.pdbx_description
1 polymer ?
#
loop_
_entity_poly.entity_id
_entity_poly.type
_entity_poly.pdbx_seq_one_letter_code
_entity_poly.pdbx_strand_id
1 'polypeptide(L)'
;MKFVVTAEHPRPPVRYEKVGRLRPGENRSCEVILDGHGVIRNIQASDLLLVLNGLLVPDLELSESGNRIIISGRYVVLVKQVRVMIRDWPKKKAALFIREER
;
A
#
# COMPACT_ATOMS: atom_id res chain seq x y z
N MET A 1 25.55 -25.13 -22.72
CA MET A 1 24.23 -24.51 -22.98
C MET A 1 24.42 -23.01 -23.07
N LYS A 2 23.98 -22.36 -24.15
CA LYS A 2 24.04 -20.89 -24.31
C LYS A 2 22.61 -20.35 -24.36
N PHE A 3 22.31 -19.35 -23.53
CA PHE A 3 21.05 -18.62 -23.60
C PHE A 3 21.14 -17.54 -24.68
N VAL A 4 20.06 -17.35 -25.42
CA VAL A 4 19.90 -16.23 -26.38
C VAL A 4 18.82 -15.31 -25.82
N VAL A 5 19.17 -14.07 -25.56
CA VAL A 5 18.20 -13.04 -25.16
C VAL A 5 17.39 -12.66 -26.39
N THR A 6 16.08 -12.93 -26.36
CA THR A 6 15.17 -12.67 -27.50
C THR A 6 14.47 -11.32 -27.40
N ALA A 7 14.47 -10.69 -26.22
CA ALA A 7 13.97 -9.35 -26.00
C ALA A 7 14.57 -8.77 -24.72
N GLU A 8 14.91 -7.48 -24.77
CA GLU A 8 15.14 -6.68 -23.57
C GLU A 8 14.02 -5.65 -23.48
N HIS A 9 13.51 -5.43 -22.28
CA HIS A 9 12.56 -4.37 -22.01
C HIS A 9 13.23 -3.36 -21.09
N PRO A 10 13.07 -2.05 -21.34
CA PRO A 10 13.58 -1.04 -20.44
C PRO A 10 12.98 -1.29 -19.05
N ARG A 11 13.83 -1.28 -18.01
CA ARG A 11 13.35 -1.45 -16.64
C ARG A 11 12.38 -0.31 -16.32
N PRO A 12 11.24 -0.61 -15.68
CA PRO A 12 10.32 0.44 -15.27
C PRO A 12 11.03 1.42 -14.30
N PRO A 13 10.75 2.73 -14.39
CA PRO A 13 11.42 3.76 -13.59
C PRO A 13 11.09 3.68 -12.09
N VAL A 14 10.02 2.96 -11.74
CA VAL A 14 9.55 2.82 -10.36
C VAL A 14 9.63 1.35 -9.95
N ARG A 15 10.29 1.08 -8.83
CA ARG A 15 10.33 -0.24 -8.22
C ARG A 15 9.45 -0.27 -6.98
N TYR A 16 8.66 -1.34 -6.87
CA TYR A 16 7.86 -1.63 -5.67
C TYR A 16 8.42 -2.86 -4.98
N GLU A 17 8.89 -2.67 -3.75
CA GLU A 17 9.31 -3.79 -2.89
C GLU A 17 8.35 -3.91 -1.72
N LYS A 18 7.96 -5.14 -1.39
CA LYS A 18 7.14 -5.38 -0.20
C LYS A 18 8.01 -5.20 1.04
N VAL A 19 7.62 -4.28 1.89
CA VAL A 19 8.38 -3.92 3.11
C VAL A 19 7.59 -4.12 4.39
N GLY A 20 6.30 -4.46 4.29
CA GLY A 20 5.49 -4.66 5.48
C GLY A 20 4.02 -4.97 5.22
N ARG A 21 3.17 -4.49 6.13
CA ARG A 21 1.73 -4.75 6.12
C ARG A 21 0.92 -3.65 6.77
N LEU A 22 -0.25 -3.39 6.20
CA LEU A 22 -1.33 -2.68 6.88
C LEU A 22 -2.19 -3.72 7.59
N ARG A 23 -2.36 -3.59 8.91
CA ARG A 23 -3.22 -4.48 9.69
C ARG A 23 -4.35 -3.74 10.41
N PRO A 24 -5.50 -4.38 10.60
CA PRO A 24 -6.49 -3.95 11.60
C PRO A 24 -5.87 -3.82 12.98
N GLY A 25 -6.07 -2.68 13.64
CA GLY A 25 -5.72 -2.39 15.02
C GLY A 25 -6.97 -2.12 15.87
N GLU A 26 -6.77 -1.60 17.07
CA GLU A 26 -7.85 -1.27 18.01
C GLU A 26 -8.60 0.01 17.59
N ASN A 27 -9.81 0.21 18.13
CA ASN A 27 -10.62 1.42 17.92
C ASN A 27 -10.81 1.83 16.44
N ARG A 28 -10.96 0.84 15.55
CA ARG A 28 -11.08 1.04 14.10
C ARG A 28 -9.87 1.76 13.47
N SER A 29 -8.69 1.65 14.09
CA SER A 29 -7.43 2.09 13.50
C SER A 29 -6.81 1.00 12.64
N CYS A 30 -6.10 1.40 11.60
CA CYS A 30 -5.25 0.57 10.76
C CYS A 30 -3.79 0.89 11.09
N GLU A 31 -3.06 -0.11 11.56
CA GLU A 31 -1.65 0.00 11.86
C GLU A 31 -0.82 -0.25 10.60
N VAL A 32 -0.03 0.74 10.22
CA VAL A 32 1.00 0.63 9.18
C VAL A 32 2.23 0.03 9.83
N ILE A 33 2.58 -1.20 9.45
CA ILE A 33 3.71 -1.93 9.99
C ILE A 33 4.79 -2.08 8.94
N LEU A 34 6.00 -1.68 9.30
CA LEU A 34 7.21 -1.97 8.55
C LEU A 34 7.86 -3.23 9.17
N ASP A 35 8.12 -4.25 8.35
CA ASP A 35 8.71 -5.50 8.84
C ASP A 35 10.11 -5.21 9.40
N GLY A 36 10.38 -5.67 10.62
CA GLY A 36 11.63 -5.38 11.36
C GLY A 36 11.63 -4.09 12.19
N HIS A 37 10.72 -3.14 11.93
CA HIS A 37 10.65 -1.85 12.67
C HIS A 37 9.37 -1.69 13.51
N GLY A 38 8.33 -2.47 13.23
CA GLY A 38 7.07 -2.41 13.97
C GLY A 38 6.08 -1.39 13.41
N VAL A 39 5.18 -0.88 14.25
CA VAL A 39 4.15 0.08 13.86
C VAL A 39 4.80 1.45 13.66
N ILE A 40 4.71 1.98 12.43
CA ILE A 40 5.29 3.28 12.08
C ILE A 40 4.24 4.39 11.99
N ARG A 41 2.95 4.02 11.83
CA ARG A 41 1.83 4.95 11.75
C ARG A 41 0.52 4.25 12.08
N ASN A 42 -0.43 5.00 12.62
CA ASN A 42 -1.84 4.62 12.73
C ASN A 42 -2.69 5.49 11.81
N ILE A 43 -3.63 4.88 11.10
CA ILE A 43 -4.57 5.56 10.19
C ILE A 43 -5.98 5.16 10.60
N GLN A 44 -6.92 6.10 10.69
CA GLN A 44 -8.30 5.73 10.98
C GLN A 44 -8.93 4.99 9.80
N ALA A 45 -9.73 3.96 10.05
CA ALA A 45 -10.45 3.28 8.98
C ALA A 45 -11.39 4.23 8.21
N SER A 46 -11.93 5.26 8.88
CA SER A 46 -12.69 6.33 8.24
C SER A 46 -11.86 7.05 7.18
N ASP A 47 -10.60 7.38 7.48
CA ASP A 47 -9.70 8.09 6.56
C ASP A 47 -9.45 7.27 5.30
N LEU A 48 -9.21 5.96 5.46
CA LEU A 48 -9.09 5.05 4.33
C LEU A 48 -10.38 4.98 3.51
N LEU A 49 -11.55 4.98 4.16
CA LEU A 49 -12.84 5.01 3.46
C LEU A 49 -13.04 6.30 2.67
N LEU A 50 -12.67 7.46 3.23
CA LEU A 50 -12.76 8.75 2.55
C LEU A 50 -11.89 8.74 1.28
N VAL A 51 -10.63 8.32 1.39
CA VAL A 51 -9.70 8.22 0.24
C VAL A 51 -10.18 7.22 -0.81
N LEU A 52 -10.74 6.08 -0.40
CA LEU A 52 -11.32 5.09 -1.30
C LEU A 52 -12.55 5.60 -2.08
N ASN A 53 -13.16 6.69 -1.62
CA ASN A 53 -14.26 7.40 -2.29
C ASN A 53 -13.78 8.69 -2.98
N GLY A 54 -12.47 8.89 -3.12
CA GLY A 54 -11.88 10.02 -3.84
C GLY A 54 -11.84 11.32 -3.04
N LEU A 55 -12.06 11.28 -1.72
CA LEU A 55 -11.95 12.45 -0.87
C LEU A 55 -10.50 12.65 -0.42
N LEU A 56 -10.10 13.91 -0.31
CA LEU A 56 -8.77 14.29 0.14
C LEU A 56 -8.63 14.04 1.64
N VAL A 57 -7.56 13.34 2.02
CA VAL A 57 -7.18 13.13 3.41
C VAL A 57 -5.69 13.41 3.55
N PRO A 58 -5.25 14.17 4.57
CA PRO A 58 -3.83 14.44 4.79
C PRO A 58 -2.98 13.17 4.79
N ASP A 59 -1.87 13.20 4.06
CA ASP A 59 -0.90 12.11 3.89
C ASP A 59 -1.43 10.82 3.26
N LEU A 60 -2.65 10.82 2.72
CA LEU A 60 -3.21 9.69 1.99
C LEU A 60 -3.66 10.13 0.60
N GLU A 61 -3.10 9.51 -0.42
CA GLU A 61 -3.39 9.85 -1.80
C GLU A 61 -3.83 8.61 -2.57
N LEU A 62 -4.89 8.73 -3.34
CA LEU A 62 -5.26 7.71 -4.31
C LEU A 62 -4.42 7.93 -5.57
N SER A 63 -3.73 6.89 -6.06
CA SER A 63 -3.00 6.98 -7.32
C SER A 63 -3.94 7.33 -8.47
N GLU A 64 -3.43 7.96 -9.53
CA GLU A 64 -4.21 8.31 -10.75
C GLU A 64 -5.03 7.13 -11.30
N SER A 65 -4.44 5.93 -11.32
CA SER A 65 -5.13 4.71 -11.78
C SER A 65 -6.17 4.13 -10.80
N GLY A 66 -6.35 4.74 -9.62
CA GLY A 66 -7.32 4.33 -8.61
C GLY A 66 -7.02 2.99 -7.92
N ASN A 67 -5.90 2.34 -8.21
CA ASN A 67 -5.60 0.98 -7.76
C ASN A 67 -4.69 0.91 -6.52
N ARG A 68 -4.10 2.03 -6.10
CA ARG A 68 -3.16 2.15 -5.00
C ARG A 68 -3.52 3.33 -4.11
N ILE A 69 -3.31 3.16 -2.81
CA ILE A 69 -3.27 4.26 -1.85
C ILE A 69 -1.81 4.48 -1.48
N ILE A 70 -1.35 5.72 -1.60
CA ILE A 70 -0.03 6.19 -1.20
C ILE A 70 -0.17 6.78 0.21
N ILE A 71 0.69 6.35 1.11
CA ILE A 71 0.72 6.75 2.52
C ILE A 71 2.01 7.52 2.76
N SER A 72 1.90 8.75 3.25
CA SER A 72 3.02 9.67 3.51
C SER A 72 3.94 9.85 2.29
N GLY A 73 3.40 9.84 1.08
CA GLY A 73 4.16 10.00 -0.18
C GLY A 73 5.13 8.84 -0.54
N ARG A 74 5.34 7.87 0.36
CA ARG A 74 6.41 6.87 0.25
C ARG A 74 5.91 5.43 0.20
N TYR A 75 4.94 5.10 1.05
CA TYR A 75 4.45 3.73 1.17
C TYR A 75 3.21 3.53 0.33
N VAL A 76 2.99 2.32 -0.15
CA VAL A 76 1.90 2.01 -1.07
C VAL A 76 1.18 0.76 -0.60
N VAL A 77 -0.15 0.80 -0.63
CA VAL A 77 -1.02 -0.36 -0.42
C VAL A 77 -1.98 -0.51 -1.60
N LEU A 78 -2.37 -1.75 -1.90
CA LEU A 78 -3.30 -2.01 -2.99
C LEU A 78 -4.74 -1.79 -2.54
N VAL A 79 -5.50 -0.98 -3.28
CA VAL A 79 -6.92 -0.67 -3.00
C VAL A 79 -7.75 -1.94 -2.84
N LYS A 80 -7.54 -2.94 -3.71
CA LYS A 80 -8.23 -4.24 -3.62
C LYS A 80 -8.01 -4.93 -2.27
N GLN A 81 -6.77 -4.90 -1.76
CA GLN A 81 -6.44 -5.51 -0.48
C GLN A 81 -7.02 -4.70 0.69
N VAL A 82 -6.97 -3.37 0.63
CA VAL A 82 -7.58 -2.50 1.65
C VAL A 82 -9.10 -2.71 1.72
N ARG A 83 -9.79 -2.79 0.57
CA ARG A 83 -11.24 -3.07 0.55
C ARG A 83 -11.59 -4.42 1.18
N VAL A 84 -10.83 -5.47 0.85
CA VAL A 84 -11.01 -6.79 1.48
C VAL A 84 -10.70 -6.74 2.98
N MET A 85 -9.66 -6.00 3.38
CA MET A 85 -9.29 -5.81 4.78
C MET A 85 -10.41 -5.15 5.59
N ILE A 86 -11.00 -4.07 5.06
CA ILE A 86 -12.10 -3.36 5.71
C ILE A 86 -13.37 -4.24 5.76
N ARG A 87 -13.70 -4.94 4.67
CA ARG A 87 -14.88 -5.80 4.61
C ARG A 87 -14.80 -6.97 5.59
N ASP A 88 -13.64 -7.62 5.68
CA ASP A 88 -13.44 -8.84 6.48
C ASP A 88 -12.76 -8.54 7.82
N TRP A 89 -12.90 -7.31 8.32
CA TRP A 89 -12.28 -6.83 9.56
C TRP A 89 -12.65 -7.70 10.77
N PRO A 90 -11.71 -8.02 11.70
CA PRO A 90 -10.27 -7.69 11.72
C PRO A 90 -9.38 -8.81 11.13
N LYS A 91 -9.90 -9.69 10.28
CA LYS A 91 -9.24 -10.96 9.92
C LYS A 91 -8.16 -10.84 8.84
N LYS A 92 -8.31 -9.88 7.93
CA LYS A 92 -7.44 -9.72 6.75
C LYS A 92 -6.43 -8.59 6.96
N LYS A 93 -5.40 -8.56 6.13
CA LYS A 93 -4.31 -7.56 6.12
C LYS A 93 -4.00 -7.17 4.68
N ALA A 94 -3.44 -5.99 4.45
CA ALA A 94 -2.92 -5.59 3.15
C ALA A 94 -1.39 -5.56 3.15
N ALA A 95 -0.76 -5.83 2.01
CA ALA A 95 0.69 -5.72 1.88
C ALA A 95 1.09 -4.24 1.74
N LEU A 96 2.17 -3.87 2.42
CA LEU A 96 2.79 -2.54 2.32
C LEU A 96 4.01 -2.63 1.40
N PHE A 97 4.06 -1.73 0.44
CA PHE A 97 5.16 -1.59 -0.51
C PHE A 97 5.85 -0.25 -0.31
N ILE A 98 7.14 -0.18 -0.61
CA ILE A 98 7.86 1.10 -0.76
C ILE A 98 7.91 1.47 -2.23
N ARG A 99 7.68 2.75 -2.54
CA ARG A 99 7.92 3.32 -3.87
C ARG A 99 9.36 3.84 -3.89
N GLU A 100 10.23 3.21 -4.67
CA GLU A 100 11.56 3.74 -4.99
C GLU A 100 11.56 4.26 -6.41
N GLU A 101 11.83 5.56 -6.58
CA GLU A 101 12.18 6.15 -7.87
C GLU A 101 13.67 5.89 -8.10
N ARG A 102 14.02 5.35 -9.28
CA ARG A 102 15.40 5.05 -9.69
C ARG A 102 15.87 5.95 -10.80
#